data_AF-Q8PBP8-F1
#
_entry.id   AF-Q8PBP8-F1
#
_cell.length_a   1.000
_cell.length_b   1.000
_cell.length_c   1.000
_cell.angle_alpha   90.00
_cell.angle_beta   90.00
_cell.angle_gamma   90.00
#
_symmetry.space_group_name_H-M   'P 1'
#
loop_
_entity.id
_entity.type
_entity.pdbx_description
1 polymer ?
#
loop_
_entity_poly.entity_id
_entity_poly.type
_entity_poly.pdbx_seq_one_letter_code
_entity_poly.pdbx_strand_id
1 'polypeptide(L)'
;MSWTVMASARARRRAGDDKPREVFAFAITLEQVDALDQLLLTIAAHGDVIAAGNADRLGRGTLPVLGSAIFDAAGAMRTILDQLALQRL
;
A
#
# COMPACT_ATOMS: atom_id res chain seq x y z
N MET A 1 24.25 -68.64 8.28
CA MET A 1 25.36 -67.66 8.35
C MET A 1 24.81 -66.27 8.07
N SER A 2 25.33 -65.29 8.81
CA SER A 2 25.23 -63.83 8.63
C SER A 2 23.90 -63.12 8.94
N TRP A 3 23.85 -62.58 10.16
CA TRP A 3 23.18 -61.32 10.47
C TRP A 3 24.17 -60.16 10.31
N THR A 4 23.62 -58.98 10.03
CA THR A 4 24.22 -57.63 10.18
C THR A 4 24.99 -57.11 8.97
N VAL A 5 24.36 -56.22 8.18
CA VAL A 5 24.90 -54.89 7.85
C VAL A 5 23.74 -53.92 7.55
N MET A 6 23.74 -52.81 8.31
CA MET A 6 23.14 -51.50 8.03
C MET A 6 21.66 -51.22 8.31
N ALA A 7 21.45 -50.81 9.56
CA ALA A 7 20.59 -49.71 9.93
C ALA A 7 20.85 -48.44 9.09
N SER A 8 19.78 -47.66 8.93
CA SER A 8 19.74 -46.19 8.83
C SER A 8 20.38 -45.52 7.59
N ALA A 9 19.58 -45.40 6.53
CA ALA A 9 19.66 -44.27 5.60
C ALA A 9 18.40 -43.41 5.74
N ARG A 10 18.28 -42.83 6.94
CA ARG A 10 17.53 -41.64 7.31
C ARG A 10 17.30 -40.70 6.13
N ALA A 11 16.03 -40.44 5.84
CA ALA A 11 15.50 -39.17 5.36
C ALA A 11 16.56 -38.12 5.00
N ARG A 12 17.13 -38.22 3.79
CA ARG A 12 17.97 -37.13 3.25
C ARG A 12 17.08 -36.15 2.52
N ARG A 13 16.62 -35.20 3.32
CA ARG A 13 16.32 -33.81 2.98
C ARG A 13 16.87 -33.42 1.58
N ARG A 14 15.98 -33.07 0.67
CA ARG A 14 16.08 -31.77 -0.02
C ARG A 14 15.06 -30.84 0.61
N ALA A 15 15.35 -30.50 1.87
CA ALA A 15 14.96 -29.22 2.43
C ALA A 15 15.91 -28.22 1.80
N GLY A 16 15.46 -27.54 0.75
CA GLY A 16 16.29 -26.65 -0.04
C GLY A 16 15.37 -25.77 -0.87
N ASP A 17 15.00 -24.65 -0.28
CA ASP A 17 14.36 -23.49 -0.89
C ASP A 17 12.82 -23.46 -1.00
N ASP A 18 12.12 -23.97 0.01
CA ASP A 18 10.92 -23.28 0.48
C ASP A 18 11.37 -22.20 1.48
N LYS A 19 12.01 -21.14 0.97
CA LYS A 19 11.83 -19.87 1.68
C LYS A 19 10.34 -19.63 1.68
N PRO A 20 9.71 -19.30 2.82
CA PRO A 20 8.34 -18.81 2.80
C PRO A 20 8.36 -17.69 1.75
N ARG A 21 7.69 -17.91 0.62
CA ARG A 21 7.28 -16.80 -0.21
C ARG A 21 6.46 -15.99 0.76
N GLU A 22 6.96 -14.85 1.20
CA GLU A 22 6.16 -13.89 1.94
C GLU A 22 5.03 -13.55 0.97
N VAL A 23 3.94 -14.29 1.07
CA VAL A 23 2.70 -13.97 0.37
C VAL A 23 2.24 -12.74 1.12
N PHE A 24 2.60 -11.58 0.57
CA PHE A 24 2.07 -10.30 1.02
C PHE A 24 0.58 -10.28 0.66
N ALA A 25 -0.23 -10.97 1.47
CA ALA A 25 -1.67 -10.87 1.40
C ALA A 25 -2.08 -9.57 2.10
N PHE A 26 -1.91 -8.45 1.39
CA PHE A 26 -2.61 -7.22 1.78
C PHE A 26 -4.08 -7.42 1.43
N ALA A 27 -4.90 -7.71 2.44
CA ALA A 27 -6.34 -7.66 2.28
C ALA A 27 -6.75 -6.18 2.19
N ILE A 28 -7.01 -5.72 0.97
CA ILE A 28 -7.64 -4.41 0.73
C ILE A 28 -9.12 -4.64 0.45
N THR A 29 -9.98 -3.88 1.12
CA THR A 29 -11.43 -3.88 0.86
C THR A 29 -11.75 -3.02 -0.35
N LEU A 30 -12.85 -3.33 -1.06
CA LEU A 30 -13.32 -2.51 -2.18
C LEU A 30 -13.59 -1.06 -1.75
N GLU A 31 -14.19 -0.87 -0.57
CA GLU A 31 -14.45 0.45 0.00
C GLU A 31 -13.17 1.27 0.22
N GLN A 32 -12.06 0.64 0.63
CA GLN A 32 -10.76 1.31 0.77
C GLN A 32 -10.16 1.68 -0.59
N VAL A 33 -10.33 0.84 -1.61
CA VAL A 33 -9.88 1.16 -2.99
C VAL A 33 -10.64 2.38 -3.51
N ASP A 34 -11.97 2.36 -3.38
CA ASP A 34 -12.83 3.45 -3.86
C ASP A 34 -12.52 4.76 -3.12
N ALA A 35 -12.30 4.69 -1.81
CA ALA A 35 -11.90 5.84 -1.01
C ALA A 35 -10.53 6.41 -1.43
N LEU A 36 -9.56 5.54 -1.72
CA LEU A 36 -8.25 5.97 -2.23
C LEU A 36 -8.33 6.62 -3.61
N ASP A 37 -9.14 6.06 -4.53
CA ASP A 37 -9.36 6.63 -5.86
C ASP A 37 -10.02 8.01 -5.77
N GLN A 38 -11.06 8.15 -4.95
CA GLN A 38 -11.74 9.44 -4.77
C GLN A 38 -10.82 10.51 -4.17
N LEU A 39 -9.95 10.13 -3.22
CA LEU A 39 -8.96 11.05 -2.64
C LEU A 39 -7.91 11.46 -3.68
N LEU A 40 -7.45 10.52 -4.51
CA LEU A 40 -6.51 10.80 -5.60
C LEU A 40 -7.12 11.76 -6.63
N LEU A 41 -8.37 11.52 -7.06
CA LEU A 41 -9.11 12.41 -7.96
C LEU A 41 -9.29 13.81 -7.35
N THR A 42 -9.55 13.88 -6.05
CA THR A 42 -9.66 15.15 -5.33
C THR A 42 -8.34 15.92 -5.40
N ILE A 43 -7.21 15.28 -5.08
CA ILE A 43 -5.89 15.92 -5.15
C ILE A 43 -5.59 16.39 -6.59
N ALA A 44 -5.86 15.56 -7.60
CA ALA A 44 -5.64 15.90 -9.00
C ALA A 44 -6.45 17.13 -9.40
N ALA A 45 -7.75 17.16 -9.08
CA ALA A 45 -8.62 18.29 -9.42
C ALA A 45 -8.14 19.62 -8.79
N HIS A 46 -7.70 19.58 -7.53
CA HIS A 46 -7.17 20.79 -6.86
C HIS A 46 -5.80 21.19 -7.44
N GLY A 47 -4.96 20.19 -7.76
CA GLY A 47 -3.67 20.40 -8.44
C GLY A 47 -3.83 21.03 -9.82
N ASP A 48 -4.83 20.60 -10.59
CA ASP A 48 -5.15 21.15 -11.92
C ASP A 48 -5.55 22.62 -11.82
N VAL A 49 -6.34 23.02 -10.81
CA VAL A 49 -6.69 24.42 -10.58
C VAL A 49 -5.45 25.26 -10.27
N ILE A 50 -4.50 24.71 -9.50
CA ILE A 50 -3.23 25.39 -9.20
C ILE A 50 -2.36 25.49 -10.45
N ALA A 51 -2.25 24.40 -11.23
CA ALA A 51 -1.40 24.33 -12.43
C ALA A 51 -1.93 25.18 -13.59
N ALA A 52 -3.26 25.25 -13.77
CA ALA A 52 -3.91 26.09 -14.78
C ALA A 52 -4.02 27.56 -14.35
N GLY A 53 -3.92 27.83 -13.05
CA GLY A 53 -3.97 29.17 -12.49
C GLY A 53 -2.63 29.89 -12.57
N ASN A 54 -2.56 31.00 -13.31
CA ASN A 54 -1.52 32.00 -13.04
C ASN A 54 -1.76 32.53 -11.61
N ALA A 55 -0.71 32.71 -10.80
CA ALA A 55 -0.84 33.16 -9.41
C ALA A 55 -1.68 34.45 -9.24
N ASP A 56 -1.69 35.31 -10.27
CA ASP A 56 -2.46 36.56 -10.31
C ASP A 56 -3.96 36.38 -10.61
N ARG A 57 -4.37 35.20 -11.13
CA ARG A 57 -5.77 34.87 -11.47
C ARG A 57 -6.48 34.15 -10.32
N LEU A 58 -5.74 33.56 -9.39
CA LEU A 58 -6.31 32.98 -8.18
C LEU A 58 -6.66 34.12 -7.22
N GLY A 59 -7.92 34.17 -6.78
CA GLY A 59 -8.34 35.14 -5.77
C GLY A 59 -7.50 35.02 -4.49
N ARG A 60 -7.24 36.14 -3.80
CA ARG A 60 -6.50 36.11 -2.52
C ARG A 60 -7.14 35.08 -1.57
N GLY A 61 -6.32 34.15 -1.08
CA GLY A 61 -6.77 33.07 -0.18
C GLY A 61 -7.16 31.76 -0.87
N THR A 62 -7.35 31.75 -2.19
CA THR A 62 -7.68 30.52 -2.94
C THR A 62 -6.57 29.49 -2.86
N LEU A 63 -5.31 29.91 -3.06
CA LEU A 63 -4.16 29.01 -3.03
C LEU A 63 -3.98 28.33 -1.65
N PRO A 64 -4.04 29.05 -0.50
CA PRO A 64 -4.08 28.42 0.82
C PRO A 64 -5.21 27.41 1.01
N VAL A 65 -6.43 27.71 0.53
CA VAL A 65 -7.58 26.81 0.65
C VAL A 65 -7.36 25.52 -0.16
N LEU A 66 -6.92 25.64 -1.42
CA LEU A 66 -6.60 24.48 -2.25
C LEU A 66 -5.47 23.64 -1.64
N GLY A 67 -4.44 24.30 -1.09
CA GLY A 67 -3.35 23.62 -0.39
C GLY A 67 -3.81 22.86 0.85
N SER A 68 -4.71 23.43 1.65
CA SER A 68 -5.31 22.74 2.81
C SER A 68 -6.13 21.53 2.37
N ALA A 69 -6.96 21.66 1.33
CA ALA A 69 -7.76 20.55 0.81
C ALA A 69 -6.88 19.39 0.31
N ILE A 70 -5.77 19.68 -0.37
CA ILE A 70 -4.79 18.67 -0.79
C ILE A 70 -4.12 18.01 0.42
N PHE A 71 -3.73 18.80 1.43
CA PHE A 71 -3.10 18.28 2.65
C PHE A 71 -4.04 17.32 3.40
N ASP A 72 -5.30 17.70 3.57
CA ASP A 72 -6.31 16.89 4.25
C ASP A 72 -6.57 15.58 3.48
N ALA A 73 -6.71 15.65 2.14
CA ALA A 73 -6.90 14.47 1.31
C ALA A 73 -5.70 13.51 1.37
N ALA A 74 -4.47 14.04 1.34
CA ALA A 74 -3.26 13.23 1.49
C ALA A 74 -3.16 12.59 2.88
N GLY A 75 -3.57 13.30 3.94
CA GLY A 75 -3.65 12.76 5.29
C GLY A 75 -4.66 11.61 5.42
N ALA A 76 -5.81 11.74 4.76
CA ALA A 76 -6.81 10.67 4.70
C ALA A 76 -6.27 9.44 3.94
N MET A 77 -5.59 9.63 2.80
CA MET A 77 -4.95 8.53 2.07
C MET A 77 -3.93 7.82 2.95
N ARG A 78 -3.10 8.59 3.67
CA ARG A 78 -2.10 8.02 4.57
C ARG A 78 -2.75 7.18 5.67
N THR A 79 -3.85 7.65 6.23
CA THR A 79 -4.61 6.91 7.25
C THR A 79 -5.10 5.55 6.71
N ILE A 80 -5.64 5.52 5.49
CA ILE A 80 -6.08 4.26 4.85
C ILE A 80 -4.89 3.33 4.63
N LEU A 81 -3.76 3.84 4.13
CA LEU A 81 -2.55 3.04 3.92
C LEU A 81 -1.97 2.49 5.22
N ASP A 82 -2.00 3.28 6.30
CA ASP A 82 -1.57 2.83 7.62
C ASP A 82 -2.53 1.75 8.18
N GLN A 83 -3.84 1.86 7.94
CA GLN A 83 -4.81 0.81 8.27
C GLN A 83 -4.54 -0.49 7.50
N LEU A 84 -4.17 -0.41 6.22
CA LEU A 84 -3.77 -1.58 5.43
C LEU A 84 -2.52 -2.25 5.98
N ALA A 85 -1.53 -1.47 6.44
CA ALA A 85 -0.34 -2.00 7.10
C ALA A 85 -0.66 -2.77 8.39
N LEU A 86 -1.73 -2.38 9.09
CA LEU A 86 -2.23 -3.06 10.29
C LEU A 86 -3.12 -4.27 9.98
N GLN A 87 -3.75 -4.34 8.81
CA GLN A 87 -4.61 -5.45 8.35
C GLN A 87 -3.81 -6.69 7.90
N ARG A 88 -2.58 -6.85 8.38
CA ARG A 88 -1.72 -8.00 8.12
C ARG A 88 -2.37 -9.26 8.73
N LEU A 89 -2.82 -10.17 7.86
CA LEU A 89 -3.37 -11.49 8.19
C LEU A 89 -2.35 -12.39 8.89
#